data_AF-A0A6N3BMV9-F1
#
_entry.id   AF-A0A6N3BMV9-F1
#
_cell.length_a   1.000
_cell.length_b   1.000
_cell.length_c   1.000
_cell.angle_alpha   90.00
_cell.angle_beta   90.00
_cell.angle_gamma   90.00
#
_symmetry.space_group_name_H-M   'P 1'
#
loop_
_entity.id
_entity.type
_entity.pdbx_description
1 polymer ?
#
loop_
_entity_poly.entity_id
_entity_poly.type
_entity_poly.pdbx_seq_one_letter_code
_entity_poly.pdbx_strand_id
1 'polypeptide(L)' 'MIKILYEDRKIIEEMYNSQMPVNRIAARINVARNTLYKELKRGGVTKPSDLYSADLAQENTKQRKWS' A
#
# COMPACT_ATOMS: atom_id res chain seq x y z
N MET A 1 -0.55 -16.36 2.14
CA MET A 1 0.04 -15.02 1.97
C MET A 1 -1.02 -14.13 1.34
N ILE A 2 -1.55 -13.14 2.05
CA ILE A 2 -2.55 -12.21 1.48
C ILE A 2 -1.86 -11.42 0.38
N LYS A 3 -2.40 -11.48 -0.84
CA LYS A 3 -1.85 -10.82 -2.02
C LYS A 3 -2.63 -9.54 -2.27
N ILE A 4 -2.00 -8.39 -2.02
CA ILE A 4 -2.52 -7.08 -2.44
C ILE A 4 -2.39 -7.00 -3.96
N LEU A 5 -3.52 -6.87 -4.66
CA LEU A 5 -3.59 -6.75 -6.11
C LEU A 5 -3.28 -5.31 -6.53
N TYR A 6 -3.03 -5.09 -7.82
CA TYR A 6 -2.75 -3.74 -8.33
C TYR A 6 -3.96 -2.81 -8.15
N GLU A 7 -5.17 -3.31 -8.32
CA GLU A 7 -6.41 -2.56 -8.07
C GLU A 7 -6.52 -2.11 -6.60
N ASP A 8 -6.18 -2.99 -5.65
CA ASP A 8 -6.10 -2.61 -4.23
C ASP A 8 -5.07 -1.50 -4.01
N ARG A 9 -3.94 -1.51 -4.72
CA ARG A 9 -2.94 -0.45 -4.63
C ARG A 9 -3.47 0.89 -5.11
N LYS A 10 -4.28 0.93 -6.17
CA LYS A 10 -4.92 2.17 -6.63
C LYS A 10 -5.92 2.70 -5.60
N ILE A 11 -6.67 1.82 -4.94
CA ILE A 11 -7.55 2.21 -3.82
C ILE A 11 -6.74 2.77 -2.64
N ILE A 12 -5.62 2.11 -2.28
CA ILE A 12 -4.72 2.61 -1.23
C ILE A 12 -4.20 4.00 -1.60
N GLU A 13 -3.72 4.18 -2.83
CA GLU A 13 -3.18 5.45 -3.33
C GLU A 13 -4.19 6.59 -3.24
N GLU A 14 -5.38 6.39 -3.77
CA GLU A 14 -6.45 7.38 -3.74
C GLU A 14 -6.81 7.76 -2.29
N MET A 15 -7.08 6.76 -1.45
CA MET A 15 -7.55 7.01 -0.08
C MET A 15 -6.44 7.58 0.81
N TYR A 16 -5.22 7.03 0.76
CA TYR A 16 -4.10 7.44 1.60
C TYR A 16 -3.65 8.86 1.26
N ASN A 17 -3.56 9.20 -0.03
CA ASN A 17 -3.17 10.54 -0.47
C ASN A 17 -4.29 11.57 -0.21
N SER A 18 -5.54 11.12 -0.08
CA SER A 18 -6.67 11.91 0.44
C SER A 18 -6.72 11.98 1.98
N GLN A 19 -5.64 11.58 2.66
CA GLN A 19 -5.50 11.58 4.12
C GLN A 19 -6.52 10.73 4.88
N MET A 20 -7.07 9.69 4.24
CA MET A 20 -7.99 8.79 4.93
C MET A 20 -7.26 7.98 6.02
N PRO A 21 -7.91 7.74 7.17
CA PRO A 21 -7.33 6.91 8.23
C PRO A 21 -6.97 5.50 7.77
N VAL A 22 -5.75 5.04 8.12
CA VAL A 22 -5.20 3.72 7.73
C VAL A 22 -6.12 2.55 8.11
N ASN A 23 -6.84 2.64 9.23
CA ASN A 23 -7.82 1.63 9.63
C ASN A 23 -9.00 1.50 8.65
N ARG A 24 -9.49 2.61 8.08
CA ARG A 24 -10.54 2.60 7.06
C ARG A 24 -10.03 2.01 5.76
N ILE A 25 -8.81 2.36 5.35
CA ILE A 25 -8.17 1.81 4.16
C ILE A 25 -8.01 0.29 4.29
N ALA A 26 -7.47 -0.17 5.43
CA ALA A 26 -7.27 -1.59 5.70
C ALA A 26 -8.59 -2.39 5.65
N ALA A 27 -9.67 -1.85 6.22
CA ALA A 27 -10.99 -2.45 6.14
C ALA A 27 -11.52 -2.46 4.70
N ARG A 28 -11.31 -1.39 3.94
CA ARG A 28 -11.82 -1.24 2.56
C ARG A 28 -11.25 -2.28 1.59
N ILE A 29 -9.99 -2.68 1.77
CA ILE A 29 -9.32 -3.71 0.96
C ILE A 29 -9.22 -5.07 1.68
N ASN A 30 -9.91 -5.22 2.81
CA ASN A 30 -9.97 -6.45 3.60
C ASN A 30 -8.58 -7.04 3.98
N VAL A 31 -7.68 -6.19 4.50
CA VAL A 31 -6.37 -6.63 5.01
C VAL A 31 -6.14 -6.18 6.45
N ALA A 32 -5.26 -6.89 7.16
CA ALA A 32 -4.79 -6.44 8.46
C ALA A 32 -3.97 -5.14 8.35
N ARG A 33 -4.07 -4.25 9.36
CA ARG A 33 -3.31 -2.99 9.41
C ARG A 33 -1.80 -3.18 9.23
N ASN A 34 -1.22 -4.23 9.83
CA ASN A 34 0.20 -4.54 9.69
C ASN A 34 0.59 -4.88 8.24
N THR A 35 -0.30 -5.55 7.50
CA THR A 35 -0.12 -5.82 6.08
C THR A 35 -0.13 -4.52 5.28
N LEU A 36 -1.07 -3.62 5.58
CA LEU A 36 -1.14 -2.32 4.93
C LEU A 36 0.11 -1.47 5.21
N TYR A 37 0.61 -1.39 6.44
CA TYR A 37 1.84 -0.63 6.73
C TYR A 37 3.06 -1.15 5.97
N LYS A 38 3.18 -2.47 5.78
CA LYS A 38 4.23 -3.06 4.93
C LYS A 38 4.06 -2.68 3.47
N GLU A 39 2.82 -2.61 2.99
CA GLU A 39 2.52 -2.15 1.63
C GLU A 39 2.84 -0.67 1.46
N LEU A 40 2.45 0.19 2.41
CA LEU A 40 2.75 1.61 2.38
C LEU A 40 4.26 1.87 2.23
N LYS A 41 5.10 1.12 2.96
CA LYS A 41 6.55 1.17 2.81
C LYS A 41 7.02 0.76 1.40
N ARG A 42 6.39 -0.22 0.76
CA ARG A 42 6.69 -0.60 -0.63
C ARG A 42 6.31 0.51 -1.61
N GLY A 43 5.24 1.24 -1.33
CA GLY A 43 4.81 2.40 -2.12
C GLY A 43 5.53 3.70 -1.77
N GLY A 44 6.65 3.65 -1.03
CA GLY A 44 7.51 4.80 -0.77
C GLY A 44 7.19 5.58 0.51
N VAL A 45 6.21 5.15 1.31
CA VAL A 45 5.85 5.85 2.56
C VAL A 45 6.84 5.51 3.67
N THR A 46 7.64 6.49 4.08
CA THR A 46 8.59 6.38 5.19
C THR A 46 8.17 7.20 6.41
N LYS A 47 7.44 8.30 6.18
CA LYS A 47 6.84 9.18 7.19
C LYS A 47 5.39 9.53 6.82
N PRO A 48 4.56 9.98 7.79
CA PRO A 48 3.12 10.23 7.54
C PRO A 48 2.81 11.30 6.48
N SER A 49 3.75 12.21 6.20
CA SER A 49 3.61 13.25 5.18
C SER A 49 3.90 12.76 3.76
N ASP A 50 4.50 11.58 3.60
CA ASP A 50 4.83 11.04 2.29
C ASP A 50 3.56 10.62 1.57
N LEU A 51 3.57 10.72 0.25
CA LEU A 51 2.53 10.15 -0.60
C LEU A 51 2.83 8.68 -0.87
N TYR A 52 1.77 7.90 -1.02
CA TYR A 52 1.87 6.52 -1.48
C TYR A 52 1.79 6.47 -3.02
N SER A 53 2.60 5.61 -3.64
CA SER A 53 2.52 5.29 -5.07
C SER A 53 2.20 3.81 -5.31
N ALA A 54 1.13 3.55 -6.05
CA ALA A 54 0.71 2.21 -6.44
C ALA A 54 1.73 1.53 -7.37
N ASP A 55 2.28 2.29 -8.32
CA ASP A 55 3.26 1.81 -9.29
C ASP A 55 4.56 1.42 -8.60
N LEU A 56 5.06 2.26 -7.69
CA LEU A 56 6.26 1.97 -6.91
C LEU A 56 6.10 0.69 -6.07
N ALA A 57 4.94 0.55 -5.40
CA ALA A 57 4.63 -0.66 -4.65
C ALA A 57 4.60 -1.90 -5.56
N GLN A 58 4.00 -1.78 -6.75
CA GLN A 58 3.91 -2.86 -7.72
C GLN A 58 5.28 -3.28 -8.26
N GLU A 59 6.16 -2.32 -8.55
CA GLU A 59 7.53 -2.58 -8.99
C GLU A 59 8.36 -3.27 -7.91
N ASN A 60 8.29 -2.76 -6.67
CA ASN A 60 9.05 -3.31 -5.54
C ASN A 60 8.62 -4.74 -5.16
N THR A 61 7.40 -5.17 -5.50
CA THR A 61 7.02 -6.59 -5.38
C THR A 61 7.71 -7.50 -6.41
N LYS A 62 8.05 -6.98 -7.60
CA LYS A 62 8.74 -7.74 -8.64
C LYS A 62 10.22 -7.91 -8.29
N GLN A 63 10.88 -6.87 -7.76
CA GLN A 63 12.31 -6.94 -7.41
C GLN A 63 12.64 -8.05 -6.39
N ARG A 64 11.77 -8.29 -5.40
CA ARG A 64 11.93 -9.40 -4.42
C ARG A 64 11.75 -10.80 -5.00
N LYS A 65 11.22 -10.95 -6.22
CA LYS A 65 11.11 -12.26 -6.89
C LYS A 65 12.37 -12.67 -7.64
N TRP A 66 13.28 -11.73 -7.89
CA TRP A 66 14.50 -11.94 -8.69
C TRP A 66 15.79 -11.72 -7.88
N SER A 67 15.68 -11.60 -6.55
CA SER A 67 16.80 -11.49 -5.60
C SER A 67 16.94 -12.74 -4.76
#